data_AF-A0A835AQ40-F1
#
_entry.id   AF-A0A835AQ40-F1
#
_cell.length_a   1.000
_cell.length_b   1.000
_cell.length_c   1.000
_cell.angle_alpha   90.00
_cell.angle_beta   90.00
_cell.angle_gamma   90.00
#
_symmetry.space_group_name_H-M   'P 1'
#
loop_
_entity.id
_entity.type
_entity.pdbx_description
1 polymer ?
#
loop_
_entity_poly.entity_id
_entity_poly.type
_entity_poly.pdbx_seq_one_letter_code
_entity_poly.pdbx_strand_id
1 'polypeptide(L)'
;MKNSSLLSLVVLIAASLLTAAAWSDVSCGGGGGNYTANSTYEANLRRLAAVLPAEAAASHRHRYAHPPRAVGYWPNRVRADWSCYGRDEGDCAACIAGAFKSMERECPFRREASFYSGGCSLHLSQYRILESDAFGRNTMTRMLVMGMIFQAFGLSCLFFLFLQAWRHDIKKGTIA
;
A
#
# COMPACT_ATOMS: atom_id res chain seq x y z
N MET A 1 -1.17 36.37 30.77
CA MET A 1 -0.98 34.91 30.94
C MET A 1 -1.88 34.06 30.03
N LYS A 2 -3.06 34.53 29.60
CA LYS A 2 -4.00 33.76 28.74
C LYS A 2 -3.61 33.68 27.25
N ASN A 3 -2.77 34.61 26.82
CA ASN A 3 -2.33 34.84 25.44
C ASN A 3 -1.19 33.91 24.97
N SER A 4 -0.25 33.51 25.85
CA SER A 4 0.81 32.54 25.50
C SER A 4 0.26 31.14 25.21
N SER A 5 -0.81 30.74 25.91
CA SER A 5 -1.42 29.41 25.72
C SER A 5 -2.12 29.27 24.37
N LEU A 6 -2.75 30.35 23.89
CA LEU A 6 -3.41 30.39 22.59
C LEU A 6 -2.40 30.41 21.44
N LEU A 7 -1.31 31.17 21.58
CA LEU A 7 -0.22 31.18 20.59
C LEU A 7 0.45 29.80 20.45
N SER A 8 0.68 29.10 21.57
CA SER A 8 1.24 27.75 21.54
C SER A 8 0.30 26.73 20.85
N LEU A 9 -1.01 26.84 21.11
CA LEU A 9 -2.03 26.03 20.44
C LEU A 9 -2.09 26.30 18.92
N VAL A 10 -2.01 27.57 18.50
CA VAL A 10 -2.00 27.95 17.08
C VAL A 10 -0.75 27.44 16.38
N VAL A 11 0.42 27.48 17.02
CA VAL A 11 1.68 26.93 16.48
C VAL A 11 1.61 25.40 16.35
N LEU A 12 1.02 24.70 17.32
CA LEU A 12 0.80 23.25 17.27
C LEU A 12 -0.19 22.83 16.16
N ILE A 13 -1.23 23.62 15.90
CA ILE A 13 -2.19 23.37 14.82
C ILE A 13 -1.58 23.70 13.45
N ALA A 14 -0.75 24.75 13.35
CA ALA A 14 -0.06 25.09 12.11
C ALA A 14 1.02 24.05 11.74
N ALA A 15 1.69 23.45 12.73
CA ALA A 15 2.70 22.41 12.51
C ALA A 15 2.11 21.08 12.01
N SER A 16 0.85 20.76 12.34
CA SER A 16 0.18 19.53 11.89
C SER A 16 -0.39 19.62 10.46
N LEU A 17 -0.50 20.82 9.88
CA LEU A 17 -1.01 21.06 8.53
C LEU A 17 0.04 20.90 7.41
N LEU A 18 1.32 20.69 7.74
CA LEU A 18 2.41 20.69 6.75
C LEU A 18 2.88 19.31 6.27
N THR A 19 2.32 18.21 6.78
CA THR A 19 2.53 16.89 6.18
C THR A 19 1.34 16.51 5.32
N ALA A 20 1.23 17.12 4.14
CA ALA A 20 0.58 16.46 3.02
C ALA A 20 1.47 15.26 2.66
N ALA A 21 1.20 14.09 3.26
CA ALA A 21 1.83 12.86 2.84
C ALA A 21 1.47 12.65 1.36
N ALA A 22 2.46 12.80 0.48
CA ALA A 22 2.33 12.34 -0.88
C ALA A 22 2.10 10.83 -0.80
N TRP A 23 0.89 10.40 -1.14
CA TRP A 23 0.52 9.01 -1.22
C TRP A 23 1.16 8.49 -2.49
N SER A 24 2.17 7.63 -2.35
CA SER A 24 2.73 6.91 -3.48
C SER A 24 1.72 5.85 -3.93
N ASP A 25 1.38 5.87 -5.21
CA ASP A 25 0.61 4.79 -5.85
C ASP A 25 1.41 3.47 -5.85
N VAL A 26 2.73 3.53 -5.67
CA VAL A 26 3.63 2.38 -5.61
C VAL A 26 4.03 2.03 -4.17
N SER A 27 3.99 0.75 -3.85
CA SER A 27 4.52 0.16 -2.62
C SER A 27 5.55 -0.92 -2.93
N CYS A 28 6.81 -0.68 -2.56
CA CYS A 28 7.87 -1.68 -2.71
C CYS A 28 7.77 -2.76 -1.63
N GLY A 29 7.57 -4.02 -2.03
CA GLY A 29 7.61 -5.15 -1.13
C GLY A 29 9.04 -5.48 -0.67
N GLY A 30 9.20 -5.83 0.60
CA GLY A 30 10.48 -6.28 1.18
C GLY A 30 10.64 -7.80 1.27
N GLY A 31 9.56 -8.56 1.07
CA GLY A 31 9.56 -10.00 1.29
C GLY A 31 10.35 -10.76 0.24
N GLY A 32 10.38 -10.28 -1.00
CA GLY A 32 10.93 -10.99 -2.17
C GLY A 32 12.45 -10.92 -2.36
N GLY A 33 13.13 -9.99 -1.69
CA GLY A 33 14.53 -9.66 -2.01
C GLY A 33 14.68 -8.91 -3.34
N ASN A 34 15.92 -8.74 -3.78
CA ASN A 34 16.25 -8.00 -5.01
C ASN A 34 16.68 -8.98 -6.12
N TYR A 35 16.37 -8.65 -7.38
CA TYR A 35 16.92 -9.34 -8.54
C TYR A 35 18.15 -8.59 -9.08
N THR A 36 19.02 -9.31 -9.79
CA THR A 36 20.19 -8.71 -10.43
C THR A 36 19.84 -8.22 -11.83
N ALA A 37 20.47 -7.12 -12.25
CA ALA A 37 20.37 -6.61 -13.61
C ALA A 37 20.82 -7.68 -14.62
N ASN A 38 20.18 -7.71 -15.80
CA ASN A 38 20.37 -8.70 -16.86
C ASN A 38 20.13 -10.15 -16.43
N SER A 39 19.38 -10.37 -15.35
CA SER A 39 19.01 -11.73 -14.93
C SER A 39 17.87 -12.30 -15.78
N THR A 40 17.73 -13.63 -15.74
CA THR A 40 16.55 -14.31 -16.30
C THR A 40 15.25 -13.81 -15.66
N TYR A 41 15.28 -13.41 -14.39
CA TYR A 41 14.14 -12.79 -13.72
C TYR A 41 13.73 -11.48 -14.39
N GLU A 42 14.68 -10.59 -14.69
CA GLU A 42 14.41 -9.33 -15.36
C GLU A 42 13.85 -9.55 -16.78
N ALA A 43 14.40 -10.50 -17.54
CA ALA A 43 13.86 -10.86 -18.85
C ALA A 43 12.41 -11.36 -18.76
N ASN A 44 12.09 -12.19 -17.76
CA ASN A 44 10.73 -12.66 -17.50
C ASN A 44 9.79 -11.52 -17.08
N LEU A 45 10.27 -10.57 -16.28
CA LEU A 45 9.53 -9.37 -15.88
C LEU A 45 9.21 -8.49 -17.10
N ARG A 46 10.19 -8.24 -17.98
CA ARG A 46 9.97 -7.49 -19.23
C ARG A 46 8.96 -8.17 -20.15
N ARG A 47 9.01 -9.51 -20.26
CA ARG A 47 8.00 -10.28 -21.01
C ARG A 47 6.61 -10.12 -20.41
N LEU A 48 6.49 -10.18 -19.08
CA LEU A 48 5.24 -9.98 -18.38
C LEU A 48 4.68 -8.55 -18.58
N ALA A 49 5.55 -7.54 -18.55
CA ALA A 49 5.21 -6.14 -18.81
C ALA A 49 4.75 -5.88 -20.26
N ALA A 50 5.12 -6.73 -21.22
CA ALA A 50 4.62 -6.66 -22.59
C ALA A 50 3.30 -7.43 -22.77
N VAL A 51 3.15 -8.58 -22.11
CA VAL A 51 1.97 -9.45 -22.25
C VAL A 51 0.75 -8.85 -21.57
N LEU A 52 0.88 -8.33 -20.34
CA LEU A 52 -0.27 -7.87 -19.56
C LEU A 52 -1.04 -6.71 -20.20
N PRO A 53 -0.41 -5.64 -20.71
CA PRO A 53 -1.14 -4.60 -21.42
C PRO A 53 -1.85 -5.13 -22.67
N ALA A 54 -1.25 -6.08 -23.39
CA ALA A 54 -1.87 -6.69 -24.56
C ALA A 54 -3.07 -7.56 -24.19
N GLU A 55 -2.98 -8.33 -23.10
CA GLU A 55 -4.11 -9.11 -22.58
C GLU A 55 -5.23 -8.20 -22.05
N ALA A 56 -4.88 -7.09 -21.41
CA ALA A 56 -5.84 -6.10 -20.95
C ALA A 56 -6.58 -5.45 -22.12
N ALA A 57 -5.86 -5.05 -23.17
CA ALA A 57 -6.45 -4.49 -24.39
C ALA A 57 -7.33 -5.51 -25.14
N ALA A 58 -6.97 -6.80 -25.14
CA ALA A 58 -7.78 -7.86 -25.73
C ALA A 58 -8.99 -8.25 -24.86
N SER A 59 -9.03 -7.82 -23.60
CA SER A 59 -10.07 -8.20 -22.67
C SER A 59 -11.22 -7.20 -22.66
N HIS A 60 -12.41 -7.64 -23.06
CA HIS A 60 -13.67 -6.88 -22.94
C HIS A 60 -14.17 -6.75 -21.48
N ARG A 61 -13.31 -7.00 -20.49
CA ARG A 61 -13.65 -7.05 -19.06
C ARG A 61 -12.96 -5.90 -18.33
N HIS A 62 -13.50 -4.69 -18.46
CA HIS A 62 -12.84 -3.47 -17.96
C HIS A 62 -12.94 -3.27 -16.44
N ARG A 63 -13.78 -4.07 -15.75
CA ARG A 63 -14.02 -3.94 -14.31
C ARG A 63 -13.98 -5.28 -13.57
N TYR A 64 -12.90 -6.03 -13.74
CA TYR A 64 -12.73 -7.33 -13.08
C TYR A 64 -11.29 -7.58 -12.63
N ALA A 65 -11.15 -8.49 -11.68
CA ALA A 65 -9.88 -9.15 -11.41
C ALA A 65 -9.61 -10.16 -12.53
N HIS A 66 -8.43 -10.07 -13.13
CA HIS A 66 -8.02 -10.97 -14.19
C HIS A 66 -7.27 -12.16 -13.60
N PRO A 67 -7.24 -13.30 -14.32
CA PRO A 67 -6.42 -14.42 -13.89
C PRO A 67 -4.95 -13.99 -13.79
N PRO A 68 -4.26 -14.39 -12.72
CA PRO A 68 -2.87 -14.03 -12.53
C PRO A 68 -2.01 -14.64 -13.62
N ARG A 69 -1.01 -13.88 -14.06
CA ARG A 69 -0.06 -14.32 -15.08
C ARG A 69 1.30 -14.59 -14.47
N ALA A 70 1.85 -15.74 -14.79
CA ALA A 70 3.18 -16.13 -14.36
C ALA A 70 4.06 -16.44 -15.58
N VAL A 71 5.28 -15.92 -15.57
CA VAL A 71 6.28 -16.14 -16.62
C VAL A 71 7.55 -16.72 -15.99
N GLY A 72 8.04 -17.81 -16.58
CA GLY A 72 9.27 -18.49 -16.16
C GLY A 72 9.08 -19.60 -15.14
N TYR A 73 10.21 -20.18 -14.73
CA TYR A 73 10.28 -21.27 -13.76
C TYR A 73 11.11 -20.86 -12.54
N TRP A 74 10.88 -21.53 -11.41
CA TRP A 74 11.63 -21.28 -10.18
C TRP A 74 13.15 -21.46 -10.44
N PRO A 75 14.03 -20.57 -9.95
CA PRO A 75 13.79 -19.44 -9.03
C PRO A 75 13.46 -18.10 -9.73
N ASN A 76 13.36 -18.09 -11.06
CA ASN A 76 13.18 -16.86 -11.87
C ASN A 76 11.72 -16.64 -12.32
N ARG A 77 10.75 -17.28 -11.66
CA ARG A 77 9.33 -17.13 -11.99
C ARG A 77 8.80 -15.81 -11.44
N VAL A 78 8.25 -14.99 -12.32
CA VAL A 78 7.57 -13.73 -11.98
C VAL A 78 6.08 -13.98 -12.06
N ARG A 79 5.32 -13.58 -11.04
CA ARG A 79 3.85 -13.60 -11.04
C ARG A 79 3.32 -12.18 -10.92
N ALA A 80 2.28 -11.88 -11.69
CA ALA A 80 1.51 -10.66 -11.59
C ALA A 80 0.03 -10.98 -11.34
N ASP A 81 -0.49 -10.41 -10.26
CA ASP A 81 -1.92 -10.35 -9.98
C ASP A 81 -2.38 -8.94 -10.36
N TRP A 82 -3.44 -8.81 -11.17
CA TRP A 82 -3.84 -7.53 -11.75
C TRP A 82 -5.35 -7.38 -11.88
N SER A 83 -5.82 -6.15 -11.77
CA SER A 83 -7.23 -5.80 -11.92
C SER A 83 -7.41 -4.46 -12.61
N CYS A 84 -8.46 -4.37 -13.41
CA CYS A 84 -8.90 -3.15 -14.08
C CYS A 84 -10.12 -2.57 -13.33
N TYR A 85 -10.14 -1.25 -13.17
CA TYR A 85 -11.28 -0.50 -12.62
C TYR A 85 -11.79 0.59 -13.59
N GLY A 86 -11.20 0.71 -14.78
CA GLY A 86 -11.52 1.70 -15.81
C GLY A 86 -12.85 1.44 -16.52
N ARG A 87 -13.39 2.50 -17.15
CA ARG A 87 -14.62 2.42 -17.96
C ARG A 87 -14.35 1.91 -19.37
N ASP A 88 -13.18 2.21 -19.93
CA ASP A 88 -12.80 1.90 -21.30
C ASP A 88 -11.57 0.98 -21.39
N GLU A 89 -11.48 0.27 -22.51
CA GLU A 89 -10.50 -0.78 -22.83
C GLU A 89 -9.06 -0.23 -22.95
N GLY A 90 -8.91 0.94 -23.57
CA GLY A 90 -7.63 1.63 -23.74
C GLY A 90 -7.04 2.18 -22.43
N ASP A 91 -7.89 2.52 -21.48
CA ASP A 91 -7.46 3.10 -20.20
C ASP A 91 -6.78 2.06 -19.31
N CYS A 92 -7.25 0.80 -19.33
CA CYS A 92 -6.63 -0.22 -18.48
C CYS A 92 -5.26 -0.65 -18.99
N ALA A 93 -5.12 -0.89 -20.30
CA ALA A 93 -3.83 -1.27 -20.89
C ALA A 93 -2.77 -0.18 -20.65
N ALA A 94 -3.16 1.09 -20.84
CA ALA A 94 -2.29 2.23 -20.54
C ALA A 94 -1.94 2.33 -19.05
N CYS A 95 -2.92 2.11 -18.15
CA CYS A 95 -2.70 2.10 -16.71
C CYS A 95 -1.71 1.01 -16.29
N ILE A 96 -1.85 -0.22 -16.79
CA ILE A 96 -0.95 -1.34 -16.48
C ILE A 96 0.46 -1.05 -17.00
N ALA A 97 0.59 -0.54 -18.22
CA ALA A 97 1.89 -0.15 -18.77
C ALA A 97 2.54 0.98 -17.94
N GLY A 98 1.75 1.95 -17.48
CA GLY A 98 2.16 3.00 -16.56
C GLY A 98 2.60 2.45 -15.20
N ALA A 99 1.86 1.47 -14.66
CA ALA A 99 2.17 0.81 -13.40
C ALA A 99 3.56 0.17 -13.43
N PHE A 100 3.89 -0.56 -14.50
CA PHE A 100 5.24 -1.13 -14.67
C PHE A 100 6.34 -0.06 -14.64
N LYS A 101 6.15 1.06 -15.34
CA LYS A 101 7.11 2.18 -15.35
C LYS A 101 7.23 2.87 -13.99
N SER A 102 6.14 3.03 -13.26
CA SER A 102 6.17 3.63 -11.93
C SER A 102 6.85 2.71 -10.92
N MET A 103 6.54 1.41 -10.96
CA MET A 103 7.22 0.41 -10.12
C MET A 103 8.72 0.32 -10.43
N GLU A 104 9.15 0.41 -11.68
CA GLU A 104 10.57 0.40 -12.04
C GLU A 104 11.32 1.63 -11.49
N ARG A 105 10.67 2.81 -11.51
CA ARG A 105 11.23 4.07 -10.99
C ARG A 105 11.30 4.11 -9.47
N GLU A 106 10.23 3.70 -8.79
CA GLU A 106 10.13 3.78 -7.33
C GLU A 106 10.75 2.55 -6.63
N CYS A 107 10.72 1.38 -7.27
CA CYS A 107 11.17 0.10 -6.73
C CYS A 107 12.21 -0.59 -7.63
N PRO A 108 13.39 0.03 -7.88
CA PRO A 108 14.39 -0.57 -8.74
C PRO A 108 14.87 -1.91 -8.16
N PHE A 109 15.00 -2.91 -9.03
CA PHE A 109 15.49 -4.26 -8.70
C PHE A 109 14.68 -5.04 -7.66
N ARG A 110 13.50 -4.58 -7.27
CA ARG A 110 12.64 -5.29 -6.30
C ARG A 110 11.89 -6.44 -6.96
N ARG A 111 11.87 -7.61 -6.31
CA ARG A 111 11.06 -8.76 -6.77
C ARG A 111 9.59 -8.66 -6.41
N GLU A 112 9.26 -7.88 -5.38
CA GLU A 112 7.88 -7.60 -4.98
C GLU A 112 7.60 -6.11 -5.06
N ALA A 113 6.54 -5.75 -5.75
CA ALA A 113 6.07 -4.37 -5.88
C ALA A 113 4.56 -4.37 -6.10
N SER A 114 3.87 -3.39 -5.54
CA SER A 114 2.44 -3.18 -5.75
C SER A 114 2.21 -1.79 -6.29
N PHE A 115 1.29 -1.67 -7.23
CA PHE A 115 0.79 -0.40 -7.74
C PHE A 115 -0.72 -0.36 -7.56
N TYR A 116 -1.22 0.76 -7.05
CA TYR A 116 -2.64 1.02 -6.87
C TYR A 116 -2.95 2.41 -7.40
N SER A 117 -3.82 2.48 -8.40
CA SER A 117 -4.36 3.74 -8.90
C SER A 117 -5.86 3.59 -9.15
N GLY A 118 -6.55 4.70 -9.37
CA GLY A 118 -7.99 4.70 -9.65
C GLY A 118 -8.38 3.89 -10.89
N GLY A 119 -7.45 3.68 -11.83
CA GLY A 119 -7.70 2.93 -13.07
C GLY A 119 -7.35 1.44 -13.03
N CYS A 120 -6.36 1.03 -12.23
CA CYS A 120 -5.88 -0.35 -12.17
C CYS A 120 -5.11 -0.64 -10.88
N SER A 121 -5.05 -1.93 -10.52
CA SER A 121 -4.08 -2.41 -9.55
C SER A 121 -3.21 -3.51 -10.15
N LEU A 122 -1.93 -3.52 -9.78
CA LEU A 122 -0.95 -4.48 -10.25
C LEU A 122 -0.04 -4.86 -9.09
N HIS A 123 0.04 -6.15 -8.80
CA HIS A 123 0.91 -6.69 -7.77
C HIS A 123 1.87 -7.71 -8.37
N LEU A 124 3.17 -7.43 -8.25
CA LEU A 124 4.25 -8.34 -8.57
C LEU A 124 4.62 -9.14 -7.33
N SER A 125 4.56 -10.47 -7.48
CA SER A 125 4.91 -11.41 -6.44
C SER A 125 5.85 -12.50 -6.99
N GLN A 126 6.67 -13.05 -6.11
CA GLN A 126 7.40 -14.28 -6.39
C GLN A 126 6.56 -15.47 -5.92
N TYR A 127 6.47 -16.51 -6.75
CA TYR A 127 5.78 -17.73 -6.35
C TYR A 127 6.58 -18.44 -5.26
N ARG A 128 6.04 -18.45 -4.03
CA ARG A 128 6.60 -19.20 -2.91
C ARG A 128 5.76 -20.45 -2.67
N ILE A 129 6.42 -21.60 -2.79
CA ILE A 129 5.79 -22.92 -2.59
C ILE A 129 5.32 -23.10 -1.13
N LEU A 130 5.92 -22.38 -0.18
CA LEU A 130 5.67 -22.51 1.26
C LEU A 130 4.87 -21.36 1.87
N GLU A 131 4.47 -20.34 1.10
CA GLU A 131 3.77 -19.18 1.64
C GLU A 131 2.33 -19.21 1.16
N SER A 132 1.49 -19.81 2.00
CA SER A 132 0.04 -19.94 1.82
C SER A 132 -0.59 -18.60 1.43
N ASP A 133 -1.22 -18.59 0.26
CA ASP A 133 -2.15 -17.57 -0.25
C ASP A 133 -3.46 -17.48 0.61
N ALA A 134 -3.42 -17.80 1.90
CA ALA A 134 -4.60 -17.90 2.76
C ALA A 134 -4.98 -16.59 3.47
N PHE A 135 -4.11 -15.58 3.48
CA PHE A 135 -4.47 -14.26 4.00
C PHE A 135 -3.98 -13.20 3.02
N GLY A 136 -4.93 -12.70 2.21
CA GLY A 136 -4.70 -11.74 1.14
C GLY A 136 -3.67 -10.68 1.56
N ARG A 137 -2.56 -10.68 0.83
CA ARG A 137 -1.47 -9.71 0.96
C ARG A 137 -1.91 -8.37 0.34
N ASN A 138 -3.04 -7.85 0.83
CA ASN A 138 -3.57 -6.56 0.44
C ASN A 138 -2.85 -5.51 1.28
N THR A 139 -2.04 -4.67 0.64
CA THR A 139 -1.42 -3.50 1.26
C THR A 139 -2.45 -2.64 2.01
N MET A 140 -3.68 -2.59 1.46
CA MET A 140 -4.88 -2.02 2.09
C MET A 140 -5.17 -2.62 3.47
N THR A 141 -5.14 -3.95 3.62
CA THR A 141 -5.35 -4.62 4.91
C THR A 141 -4.22 -4.27 5.88
N ARG A 142 -2.97 -4.17 5.42
CA ARG A 142 -1.85 -3.72 6.28
C ARG A 142 -2.03 -2.26 6.73
N MET A 143 -2.49 -1.39 5.85
CA MET A 143 -2.81 0.01 6.18
C MET A 143 -4.00 0.10 7.15
N LEU A 144 -5.06 -0.71 6.96
CA LEU A 144 -6.21 -0.79 7.86
C LEU A 144 -5.80 -1.31 9.25
N VAL A 145 -4.99 -2.36 9.31
CA VAL A 145 -4.45 -2.90 10.57
C VAL A 145 -3.61 -1.84 11.28
N MET A 146 -2.75 -1.12 10.54
CA MET A 146 -1.99 0.00 11.10
C MET A 146 -2.90 1.11 11.63
N GLY A 147 -3.96 1.46 10.89
CA GLY A 147 -4.97 2.43 11.33
C GLY A 147 -5.70 2.02 12.61
N MET A 148 -6.09 0.74 12.74
CA MET A 148 -6.71 0.21 13.96
C MET A 148 -5.75 0.26 15.16
N ILE A 149 -4.45 0.03 14.94
CA ILE A 149 -3.43 0.15 15.98
C ILE A 149 -3.33 1.60 16.50
N PHE A 150 -3.29 2.59 15.59
CA PHE A 150 -3.27 4.01 15.98
C PHE A 150 -4.53 4.43 16.77
N GLN A 151 -5.69 3.91 16.39
CA GLN A 151 -6.94 4.15 17.15
C GLN A 151 -6.88 3.54 18.55
N ALA A 152 -6.35 2.32 18.69
CA ALA A 152 -6.20 1.67 19.98
C ALA A 152 -5.26 2.43 20.93
N PHE A 153 -4.14 2.96 20.43
CA PHE A 153 -3.24 3.82 21.22
C PHE A 153 -3.92 5.12 21.62
N GLY A 154 -4.66 5.76 20.70
CA GLY A 154 -5.42 6.98 20.98
C GLY A 154 -6.48 6.79 22.08
N LEU A 155 -7.28 5.73 21.99
CA LEU A 155 -8.31 5.39 22.99
C LEU A 155 -7.70 5.04 24.36
N SER A 156 -6.58 4.31 24.36
CA SER A 156 -5.86 3.96 25.59
C SER A 156 -5.37 5.22 26.32
N CYS A 157 -4.76 6.17 25.60
CA CYS A 157 -4.33 7.44 26.17
C CYS A 157 -5.51 8.24 26.78
N LEU A 158 -6.65 8.33 26.07
CA LEU A 158 -7.84 9.01 26.59
C LEU A 158 -8.37 8.37 27.88
N PHE A 159 -8.41 7.05 27.92
CA PHE A 159 -8.84 6.31 29.12
C PHE A 159 -7.90 6.54 30.31
N PHE A 160 -6.58 6.52 30.07
CA PHE A 160 -5.61 6.83 31.12
C PHE A 160 -5.74 8.27 31.65
N LEU A 161 -5.97 9.25 30.78
CA LEU A 161 -6.21 10.63 31.20
C LEU A 161 -7.49 10.76 32.04
N PHE A 162 -8.56 10.05 31.67
CA PHE A 162 -9.80 10.02 32.45
C PHE A 162 -9.57 9.40 33.84
N LEU A 163 -8.85 8.27 33.91
CA LEU A 163 -8.49 7.65 35.19
C LEU A 163 -7.62 8.57 36.06
N GLN A 164 -6.72 9.34 35.46
CA GLN A 164 -5.92 10.32 36.20
C GLN A 164 -6.76 11.48 36.73
N ALA A 165 -7.67 12.02 35.93
CA ALA A 165 -8.61 13.06 36.35
C ALA A 165 -9.51 12.57 37.50
N TRP A 166 -10.11 11.38 37.34
CA TRP A 166 -10.96 10.77 38.36
C TRP A 166 -10.21 10.51 39.67
N ARG A 167 -8.97 9.98 39.59
CA ARG A 167 -8.13 9.77 40.79
C ARG A 167 -7.77 11.10 41.46
N HIS A 168 -7.59 12.16 40.69
CA HIS A 168 -7.30 13.48 41.22
C HIS A 168 -8.52 14.12 41.90
N ASP A 169 -9.73 13.92 41.38
CA ASP A 169 -10.98 14.40 42.00
C ASP A 169 -11.34 13.64 43.28
N ILE A 170 -11.06 12.33 43.35
CA ILE A 170 -11.16 11.55 44.59
C ILE A 170 -10.21 12.10 45.66
N LYS A 171 -8.95 12.36 45.28
CA LYS A 171 -7.96 12.90 46.22
C LYS A 171 -8.30 14.30 46.72
N LYS A 172 -9.11 15.07 45.97
CA LYS A 172 -9.61 16.40 46.34
C LYS A 172 -10.96 16.37 47.07
N GLY A 173 -11.53 15.19 47.33
CA GLY A 173 -12.82 15.06 48.03
C GLY A 173 -13.99 15.69 47.28
N THR A 174 -13.87 15.85 45.96
CA THR A 174 -14.86 16.56 45.13
C THR A 174 -15.96 15.64 44.59
N ILE A 175 -15.79 14.33 44.73
CA ILE A 175 -16.77 13.30 44.35
C ILE A 175 -17.03 12.47 45.60
N ALA A 176 -18.23 12.62 46.18
CA ALA A 176 -18.75 11.77 47.25
C ALA A 176 -19.44 10.54 46.66
#